data_AF-X5MKW4-F1
#
_entry.id   AF-X5MKW4-F1
#
_cell.length_a   1.000
_cell.length_b   1.000
_cell.length_c   1.000
_cell.angle_alpha   90.00
_cell.angle_beta   90.00
_cell.angle_gamma   90.00
#
_symmetry.space_group_name_H-M   'P 1'
#
loop_
_entity.id
_entity.type
_entity.pdbx_description
1 polymer ?
#
loop_
_entity_poly.entity_id
_entity_poly.type
_entity_poly.pdbx_seq_one_letter_code
_entity_poly.pdbx_strand_id
1 'polypeptide(L)' 'MSLSVHLNELHERHRLLETEIEREQLSPASDDLVISELKKKKLLLKEEIERLSLELDTAA' A
#
# COMPACT_ATOMS: atom_id res chain seq x y z
N MET A 1 -12.67 17.00 -7.39
CA MET A 1 -12.38 16.02 -6.33
C MET A 1 -10.89 15.73 -6.42
N SER A 2 -10.14 16.17 -5.40
CA SER A 2 -8.70 16.42 -5.49
C SER A 2 -7.86 15.13 -5.55
N LEU A 3 -6.80 15.12 -6.36
CA LEU A 3 -5.74 14.09 -6.36
C LEU A 3 -5.21 13.80 -4.95
N SER A 4 -5.23 14.81 -4.07
CA SER A 4 -4.85 14.67 -2.66
C SER A 4 -5.76 13.74 -1.84
N VAL A 5 -7.04 13.60 -2.19
CA VAL A 5 -7.96 12.67 -1.50
C VAL A 5 -7.60 11.23 -1.87
N HIS A 6 -7.36 10.98 -3.16
CA HIS A 6 -6.99 9.65 -3.65
C HIS A 6 -5.65 9.18 -3.09
N LEU A 7 -4.67 10.08 -3.02
CA LEU A 7 -3.36 9.82 -2.43
C LEU A 7 -3.50 9.45 -0.94
N ASN A 8 -4.35 10.16 -0.19
CA ASN A 8 -4.60 9.87 1.22
C ASN A 8 -5.28 8.50 1.44
N GLU A 9 -6.24 8.13 0.58
CA GLU A 9 -6.86 6.79 0.60
C GLU A 9 -5.86 5.66 0.30
N LEU A 10 -4.94 5.88 -0.64
CA LEU A 10 -3.88 4.91 -0.96
C LEU A 10 -2.91 4.74 0.21
N HIS A 11 -2.52 5.84 0.87
CA HIS A 11 -1.71 5.78 2.08
C HIS A 11 -2.40 4.99 3.20
N GLU A 12 -3.71 5.19 3.38
CA GLU A 12 -4.47 4.44 4.36
C GLU A 12 -4.52 2.94 4.04
N ARG A 13 -4.79 2.58 2.78
CA ARG A 13 -4.73 1.18 2.33
C ARG A 13 -3.35 0.56 2.51
N HIS A 14 -2.28 1.32 2.23
CA HIS A 14 -0.91 0.86 2.44
C HIS A 14 -0.63 0.55 3.91
N ARG A 15 -1.07 1.42 4.84
CA ARG A 15 -0.95 1.18 6.29
C ARG A 15 -1.71 -0.06 6.75
N LEU A 16 -2.93 -0.27 6.24
CA LEU A 16 -3.73 -1.44 6.56
C LEU A 16 -3.04 -2.73 6.08
N LEU A 17 -2.54 -2.73 4.84
CA LEU A 17 -1.79 -3.87 4.27
C LEU A 17 -0.51 -4.18 5.06
N GLU A 18 0.20 -3.16 5.53
CA GLU A 18 1.38 -3.34 6.39
C GLU A 18 1.00 -4.00 7.72
N THR A 19 -0.09 -3.55 8.34
CA THR A 19 -0.60 -4.14 9.59
C THR A 19 -1.06 -5.60 9.39
N GLU A 20 -1.71 -5.90 8.26
CA GLU A 20 -2.10 -7.27 7.91
C GLU A 20 -0.89 -8.17 7.70
N ILE A 21 0.14 -7.69 6.97
CA ILE A 21 1.41 -8.43 6.79
C ILE A 21 2.04 -8.74 8.14
N GLU A 22 2.14 -7.77 9.05
CA GLU A 22 2.74 -7.97 10.37
C GLU A 22 1.95 -8.98 11.20
N ARG A 23 0.62 -8.90 11.19
CA ARG A 23 -0.23 -9.88 11.87
C ARG A 23 -0.07 -11.28 11.32
N GLU A 24 -0.04 -11.42 9.99
CA GLU A 24 0.13 -12.71 9.34
C GLU A 24 1.52 -13.27 9.62
N GLN A 25 2.57 -12.44 9.60
CA GLN A 25 3.94 -12.85 9.94
C GLN A 25 4.12 -13.28 11.40
N LEU A 26 3.33 -12.72 12.32
CA LEU A 26 3.33 -13.09 13.74
C LEU A 26 2.49 -14.36 14.01
N SER A 27 1.65 -14.77 13.07
CA SER A 27 0.83 -15.96 13.19
C SER A 27 1.70 -17.22 13.06
N PRO A 28 1.58 -18.22 13.96
CA PRO A 28 2.30 -19.48 13.84
C PRO A 28 1.84 -20.35 12.66
N ALA A 29 0.69 -20.01 12.04
CA ALA A 29 0.18 -20.63 10.82
C ALA A 29 0.35 -19.72 9.60
N SER A 30 1.29 -18.78 9.65
CA SER A 30 1.62 -17.84 8.60
C SER A 30 1.85 -18.57 7.27
N ASP A 31 1.00 -18.31 6.28
CA ASP A 31 1.19 -18.83 4.93
C ASP A 31 2.11 -17.86 4.14
N ASP A 32 3.31 -18.34 3.81
CA ASP A 32 4.29 -17.59 3.05
C ASP A 32 3.76 -17.11 1.69
N LEU A 33 2.79 -17.83 1.09
CA LEU A 33 2.09 -17.39 -0.12
C LEU A 33 1.27 -16.13 0.15
N VAL A 34 0.48 -16.13 1.22
CA VAL A 34 -0.37 -14.98 1.60
C VAL A 34 0.51 -13.76 1.90
N ILE A 35 1.58 -13.93 2.68
CA ILE A 35 2.53 -12.84 2.96
C ILE A 35 3.16 -12.30 1.67
N SER A 36 3.51 -13.18 0.74
CA SER A 36 4.09 -12.79 -0.55
C SER A 36 3.09 -12.01 -1.42
N GLU A 37 1.82 -12.41 -1.44
CA GLU A 37 0.75 -11.67 -2.13
C GLU A 37 0.48 -10.31 -1.50
N LEU A 38 0.42 -10.23 -0.17
CA LEU A 38 0.23 -8.97 0.55
C LEU A 38 1.39 -8.01 0.29
N LYS A 39 2.64 -8.50 0.31
CA LYS A 39 3.83 -7.70 -0.04
C LYS A 39 3.79 -7.20 -1.49
N LYS A 40 3.31 -8.01 -2.44
CA LYS A 40 3.10 -7.56 -3.82
C LYS A 40 2.03 -6.45 -3.90
N LYS A 41 0.90 -6.61 -3.21
CA LYS A 41 -0.13 -5.57 -3.13
C LYS A 41 0.42 -4.27 -2.52
N LYS A 42 1.22 -4.38 -1.45
CA LYS A 42 1.91 -3.24 -0.82
C LYS A 42 2.86 -2.54 -1.81
N LEU A 43 3.63 -3.30 -2.59
CA LEU A 43 4.52 -2.74 -3.61
C LEU A 43 3.75 -1.97 -4.70
N LEU A 44 2.66 -2.55 -5.21
CA LEU A 44 1.82 -1.90 -6.22
C LEU A 44 1.21 -0.59 -5.70
N LEU A 45 0.68 -0.58 -4.46
CA LEU A 45 0.19 0.65 -3.85
C LEU A 45 1.27 1.70 -3.71
N LYS A 46 2.51 1.29 -3.35
CA LYS A 46 3.63 2.22 -3.25
C LYS A 46 3.95 2.84 -4.61
N GLU A 47 3.99 2.05 -5.69
CA GLU A 47 4.21 2.55 -7.05
C GLU A 47 3.09 3.50 -7.50
N GLU A 48 1.84 3.19 -7.16
CA GLU A 48 0.70 4.04 -7.48
C GLU A 48 0.72 5.36 -6.70
N ILE A 49 1.10 5.33 -5.41
CA ILE A 49 1.35 6.52 -4.60
C ILE A 49 2.47 7.37 -5.20
N GLU A 50 3.61 6.76 -5.55
CA GLU A 50 4.74 7.48 -6.15
C GLU A 50 4.35 8.13 -7.48
N ARG A 51 3.62 7.40 -8.33
CA ARG A 51 3.09 7.93 -9.59
C ARG A 51 2.17 9.12 -9.36
N LEU A 52 1.19 9.00 -8.45
CA LEU A 52 0.25 10.08 -8.16
C LEU A 52 0.91 11.27 -7.48
N SER A 53 1.91 11.03 -6.64
CA SER A 53 2.73 12.09 -6.04
C SER A 53 3.49 12.86 -7.12
N LEU A 54 4.11 12.14 -8.07
CA LEU A 54 4.78 12.75 -9.21
C LEU A 54 3.80 13.56 -10.08
N GLU A 55 2.61 13.02 -10.35
CA GLU A 55 1.58 13.75 -11.10
C GLU A 55 1.13 15.02 -10.37
N LEU A 56 0.98 14.96 -9.04
CA LEU A 56 0.64 16.13 -8.21
C LEU A 56 1.75 17.19 -8.23
N ASP A 57 3.02 16.77 -8.13
CA ASP A 57 4.18 17.66 -8.18
C ASP A 57 4.36 18.29 -9.56
N THR A 58 4.05 17.57 -10.66
CA THR A 58 4.12 18.13 -12.01
C THR A 58 2.99 19.10 -12.34
N ALA A 59 1.88 19.04 -11.60
CA ALA A 59 0.71 19.89 -11.78
C ALA A 59 0.76 21.18 -10.93
N ALA A 60 1.74 21.31 -10.02
CA ALA A 60 1.96 22.46 -9.14
C ALA A 60 3.01 23.44 -9.71
#